data_AF-A0A2N1KSC7-F1
#
_entry.id   AF-A0A2N1KSC7-F1
#
_cell.length_a   1.000
_cell.length_b   1.000
_cell.length_c   1.000
_cell.angle_alpha   90.00
_cell.angle_beta   90.00
_cell.angle_gamma   90.00
#
_symmetry.space_group_name_H-M   'P 1'
#
loop_
_entity.id
_entity.type
_entity.pdbx_description
1 polymer ?
#
loop_
_entity_poly.entity_id
_entity_poly.type
_entity_poly.pdbx_seq_one_letter_code
_entity_poly.pdbx_strand_id
1 'polypeptide(L)'
;MSPYFSILFPNSRTNSPIIFNSMNRLFTCLFLLLTHSFLNAQITFTKAPLDYQLFPRNDQSEGQILIEGTVTDAAATRVSVLILRGQQPYRYSSQNLTFQNGQAAFSLKPSIKAEAVEYLARIYLVKNRDSSLVMTRMNLVAGDVFLIGGQSNAVAGGEGGSYQSYNPQLNEFCRTFTTNYPGEGPKWAVANGNNINVGVWGTEIQRLIHQNHQMPTCILNNGNGGMPIRYFSDRNDDNPTDDNTAYGQSLNRSIQAGVRDFVKAIFWRQGEFEVGGTSSEITSYPQYFDRLYKGWHLDYPNLKKVYVTQTGIQPVMTSSLAPALRDFQRRTSRIYPDVQTITAIGLKESDGIHYGSGGHVQFAHNLYPLVDRDFYNSTDTLQIQSPDPRRIYYSNPERTQVTLEFDVDQQMVFQNQVNVISKLNGWVVTYHMRELCISMG
;
A
#
# COMPACT_ATOMS: atom_id res chain seq x y z
N MET A 1 -32.89 -48.16 -13.35
CA MET A 1 -34.06 -47.54 -14.01
C MET A 1 -33.56 -46.37 -14.84
N SER A 2 -33.71 -46.52 -16.15
CA SER A 2 -33.51 -45.60 -17.29
C SER A 2 -32.22 -44.77 -17.45
N PRO A 3 -31.70 -44.61 -18.69
CA PRO A 3 -30.28 -44.40 -18.96
C PRO A 3 -29.95 -43.12 -19.75
N TYR A 4 -28.65 -42.94 -19.97
CA TYR A 4 -27.97 -42.04 -20.90
C TYR A 4 -28.52 -42.10 -22.34
N PHE A 5 -28.52 -40.95 -23.03
CA PHE A 5 -28.60 -40.87 -24.49
C PHE A 5 -27.55 -39.90 -25.05
N SER A 6 -26.72 -40.44 -25.94
CA SER A 6 -25.74 -39.77 -26.79
C SER A 6 -26.37 -39.47 -28.15
N ILE A 7 -26.07 -38.30 -28.74
CA ILE A 7 -26.56 -37.92 -30.08
C ILE A 7 -25.42 -38.04 -31.11
N LEU A 8 -25.73 -38.74 -32.20
CA LEU A 8 -24.93 -39.01 -33.39
C LEU A 8 -25.04 -37.87 -34.42
N PHE A 9 -23.93 -37.57 -35.11
CA PHE A 9 -23.91 -36.86 -36.39
C PHE A 9 -23.67 -37.86 -37.54
N PRO A 10 -24.25 -37.67 -38.74
CA PRO A 10 -23.80 -38.35 -39.94
C PRO A 10 -23.03 -37.44 -40.91
N ASN A 11 -22.04 -38.08 -41.56
CA ASN A 11 -21.27 -37.72 -42.75
C ASN A 11 -22.14 -37.22 -43.92
N SER A 12 -21.64 -36.46 -44.92
CA SER A 12 -20.67 -36.92 -45.93
C SER A 12 -20.38 -35.84 -46.99
N ARG A 13 -19.19 -35.91 -47.61
CA ARG A 13 -18.72 -35.13 -48.77
C ARG A 13 -19.07 -35.82 -50.09
N THR A 14 -19.28 -35.06 -51.19
CA THR A 14 -18.90 -35.45 -52.57
C THR A 14 -18.71 -34.26 -53.53
N ASN A 15 -17.49 -34.15 -54.10
CA ASN A 15 -17.03 -33.87 -55.48
C ASN A 15 -17.59 -32.74 -56.41
N SER A 16 -16.71 -31.75 -56.68
CA SER A 16 -16.16 -31.17 -57.95
C SER A 16 -16.99 -31.03 -59.27
N PRO A 17 -16.50 -30.31 -60.32
CA PRO A 17 -16.26 -28.85 -60.47
C PRO A 17 -16.93 -28.27 -61.74
N ILE A 18 -17.09 -26.94 -61.87
CA ILE A 18 -17.53 -26.29 -63.13
C ILE A 18 -16.63 -25.08 -63.45
N ILE A 19 -16.12 -25.08 -64.68
CA ILE A 19 -15.34 -24.05 -65.36
C ILE A 19 -16.31 -23.02 -65.97
N PHE A 20 -16.02 -21.71 -65.87
CA PHE A 20 -16.43 -20.72 -66.89
C PHE A 20 -15.49 -19.51 -66.93
N ASN A 21 -14.97 -19.23 -68.13
CA ASN A 21 -14.20 -18.05 -68.54
C ASN A 21 -15.09 -16.80 -68.61
N SER A 22 -14.56 -15.61 -68.28
CA SER A 22 -14.55 -14.41 -69.18
C SER A 22 -14.02 -13.13 -68.51
N MET A 23 -12.88 -12.66 -69.06
CA MET A 23 -12.50 -11.30 -69.48
C MET A 23 -12.99 -10.02 -68.77
N ASN A 24 -11.99 -9.15 -68.56
CA ASN A 24 -11.99 -7.68 -68.63
C ASN A 24 -12.68 -6.88 -67.52
N ARG A 25 -11.87 -6.34 -66.58
CA ARG A 25 -11.94 -4.93 -66.15
C ARG A 25 -10.55 -4.36 -65.83
N LEU A 26 -10.27 -3.21 -66.46
CA LEU A 26 -9.09 -2.36 -66.33
C LEU A 26 -8.74 -2.08 -64.84
N PHE A 27 -7.49 -2.32 -64.46
CA PHE A 27 -6.87 -1.75 -63.27
C PHE A 27 -6.13 -0.47 -63.67
N THR A 28 -6.63 0.68 -63.24
CA THR A 28 -5.85 1.93 -63.21
C THR A 28 -5.33 2.10 -61.79
N CYS A 29 -4.07 1.72 -61.56
CA CYS A 29 -3.37 1.96 -60.30
C CYS A 29 -3.01 3.44 -60.18
N LEU A 30 -3.75 4.20 -59.37
CA LEU A 30 -3.32 5.51 -58.91
C LEU A 30 -2.47 5.33 -57.64
N PHE A 31 -1.16 5.54 -57.77
CA PHE A 31 -0.21 5.58 -56.65
C PHE A 31 -0.52 6.81 -55.76
N LEU A 32 -1.24 6.60 -54.66
CA LEU A 32 -1.26 7.53 -53.53
C LEU A 32 -0.11 7.14 -52.60
N LEU A 33 1.06 7.74 -52.84
CA LEU A 33 2.16 7.79 -51.87
C LEU A 33 1.71 8.64 -50.68
N LEU A 34 1.03 7.99 -49.72
CA LEU A 34 0.87 8.46 -48.36
C LEU A 34 2.25 8.50 -47.71
N THR A 35 2.98 9.59 -47.93
CA THR A 35 4.10 9.96 -47.09
C THR A 35 3.54 10.19 -45.69
N HIS A 36 3.63 9.16 -44.85
CA HIS A 36 3.47 9.32 -43.41
C HIS A 36 4.68 10.13 -42.95
N SER A 37 4.58 11.45 -43.03
CA SER A 37 5.45 12.34 -42.27
C SER A 37 5.21 11.97 -40.81
N PHE A 38 6.13 11.20 -40.23
CA PHE A 38 6.24 11.09 -38.79
C PHE A 38 6.50 12.52 -38.29
N LEU A 39 5.44 13.21 -37.85
CA LEU A 39 5.55 14.39 -37.03
C LEU A 39 6.24 13.93 -35.75
N ASN A 40 7.57 13.97 -35.74
CA ASN A 40 8.34 13.77 -34.52
C ASN A 40 7.80 14.75 -33.48
N ALA A 41 7.52 14.26 -32.27
CA ALA A 41 7.08 15.12 -31.19
C ALA A 41 8.10 16.25 -31.00
N GLN A 42 7.63 17.50 -31.05
CA GLN A 42 8.48 18.70 -30.88
C GLN A 42 9.17 18.73 -29.50
N ILE A 43 8.60 17.99 -28.55
CA ILE A 43 9.04 17.82 -27.18
C ILE A 43 8.79 16.38 -26.74
N THR A 44 9.80 15.77 -26.13
CA THR A 44 9.75 14.42 -25.57
C THR A 44 10.06 14.50 -24.08
N PHE A 45 9.18 13.99 -23.23
CA PHE A 45 9.37 13.97 -21.78
C PHE A 45 10.09 12.71 -21.35
N THR A 46 11.15 12.86 -20.55
CA THR A 46 11.77 11.76 -19.79
C THR A 46 11.16 11.64 -18.39
N LYS A 47 10.65 12.76 -17.84
CA LYS A 47 9.85 12.81 -16.61
C LYS A 47 8.72 13.82 -16.77
N ALA A 48 7.50 13.40 -16.46
CA ALA A 48 6.35 14.27 -16.39
C ALA A 48 5.40 13.79 -15.27
N PRO A 49 4.66 14.71 -14.61
CA PRO A 49 3.62 14.33 -13.67
C PRO A 49 2.58 13.41 -14.32
N LEU A 50 1.94 12.57 -13.51
CA LEU A 50 0.74 11.82 -13.86
C LEU A 50 -0.47 12.45 -13.18
N ASP A 51 -1.66 12.27 -13.75
CA ASP A 51 -2.89 12.68 -13.07
C ASP A 51 -3.02 11.95 -11.74
N TYR A 52 -3.59 12.61 -10.73
CA TYR A 52 -3.74 12.09 -9.36
C TYR A 52 -2.43 11.84 -8.60
N GLN A 53 -1.28 12.19 -9.16
CA GLN A 53 0.01 11.91 -8.53
C GLN A 53 0.18 12.68 -7.21
N LEU A 54 0.64 11.95 -6.19
CA LEU A 54 1.16 12.53 -4.96
C LEU A 54 2.67 12.74 -5.07
N PHE A 55 3.11 13.96 -4.75
CA PHE A 55 4.52 14.31 -4.62
C PHE A 55 4.92 14.26 -3.15
N PRO A 56 5.87 13.41 -2.75
CA PRO A 56 6.26 13.33 -1.36
C PRO A 56 6.76 14.68 -0.84
N ARG A 57 6.29 15.09 0.35
CA ARG A 57 6.68 16.37 0.95
C ARG A 57 8.06 16.31 1.58
N ASN A 58 8.82 17.39 1.46
CA ASN A 58 10.06 17.62 2.19
C ASN A 58 9.79 18.18 3.61
N ASP A 59 10.86 18.50 4.34
CA ASP A 59 10.77 19.06 5.70
C ASP A 59 10.12 20.45 5.74
N GLN A 60 10.07 21.17 4.61
CA GLN A 60 9.34 22.44 4.46
C GLN A 60 7.86 22.22 4.10
N SER A 61 7.38 20.97 4.10
CA SER A 61 6.03 20.58 3.69
C SER A 61 5.70 21.00 2.24
N GLU A 62 6.66 20.84 1.34
CA GLU A 62 6.48 21.03 -0.11
C GLU A 62 6.83 19.76 -0.89
N GLY A 63 6.05 19.44 -1.92
CA GLY A 63 6.36 18.42 -2.92
C GLY A 63 6.96 19.06 -4.18
N GLN A 64 7.98 18.42 -4.76
CA GLN A 64 8.68 18.89 -5.96
C GLN A 64 8.19 18.13 -7.20
N ILE A 65 7.72 18.85 -8.21
CA ILE A 65 7.24 18.25 -9.46
C ILE A 65 8.38 18.27 -10.48
N LEU A 66 9.06 17.14 -10.64
CA LEU A 66 10.15 17.02 -11.63
C LEU A 66 9.59 16.88 -13.06
N ILE A 67 9.94 17.82 -13.92
CA ILE A 67 9.53 17.87 -15.33
C ILE A 67 10.77 17.97 -16.20
N GLU A 68 11.09 16.90 -16.94
CA GLU A 68 12.32 16.77 -17.71
C GLU A 68 12.04 16.23 -19.11
N GLY A 69 12.89 16.64 -20.05
CA GLY A 69 12.79 16.17 -21.41
C GLY A 69 13.71 16.91 -22.36
N THR A 70 13.45 16.69 -23.65
CA THR A 70 14.21 17.26 -24.75
C THR A 70 13.26 17.87 -25.77
N VAL A 71 13.65 19.02 -26.32
CA VAL A 71 12.96 19.72 -27.40
C VAL A 71 13.80 19.61 -28.67
N THR A 72 13.16 19.27 -29.79
CA THR A 72 13.79 19.18 -31.13
C THR A 72 13.39 20.32 -32.06
N ASP A 73 12.38 21.10 -31.67
CA ASP A 73 11.92 22.25 -32.43
C ASP A 73 12.80 23.48 -32.18
N ALA A 74 13.70 23.77 -33.12
CA ALA A 74 14.64 24.89 -33.04
C ALA A 74 13.97 26.29 -33.02
N ALA A 75 12.68 26.40 -33.35
CA ALA A 75 11.92 27.66 -33.21
C ALA A 75 11.45 27.90 -31.76
N ALA A 76 11.51 26.88 -30.90
CA ALA A 76 11.21 27.03 -29.49
C ALA A 76 12.35 27.76 -28.77
N THR A 77 11.98 28.69 -27.90
CA THR A 77 12.92 29.52 -27.14
C THR A 77 12.95 29.12 -25.66
N ARG A 78 11.86 28.53 -25.15
CA ARG A 78 11.68 28.24 -23.73
C ARG A 78 10.64 27.16 -23.50
N VAL A 79 10.82 26.36 -22.44
CA VAL A 79 9.75 25.55 -21.84
C VAL A 79 9.27 26.27 -20.58
N SER A 80 7.96 26.31 -20.35
CA SER A 80 7.38 26.90 -19.15
C SER A 80 6.32 26.01 -18.52
N VAL A 81 6.15 26.15 -17.20
CA VAL A 81 5.18 25.42 -16.39
C VAL A 81 4.40 26.42 -15.57
N LEU A 82 3.08 26.39 -15.72
CA LEU A 82 2.14 27.11 -14.87
C LEU A 82 1.46 26.10 -13.94
N ILE A 83 1.68 26.27 -12.65
CA ILE A 83 0.97 25.54 -11.60
C ILE A 83 -0.23 26.37 -11.15
N LEU A 84 -1.39 25.74 -11.09
CA LEU A 84 -2.60 26.28 -10.49
C LEU A 84 -2.84 25.56 -9.17
N ARG A 85 -3.26 26.30 -8.15
CA ARG A 85 -3.72 25.80 -6.85
C ARG A 85 -5.24 25.92 -6.83
N GLY A 86 -5.96 24.80 -6.90
CA GLY A 86 -7.35 24.79 -7.31
C GLY A 86 -7.49 25.39 -8.71
N GLN A 87 -8.22 26.50 -8.83
CA GLN A 87 -8.43 27.19 -10.12
C GLN A 87 -7.56 28.45 -10.30
N GLN A 88 -6.73 28.81 -9.30
CA GLN A 88 -5.98 30.07 -9.31
C GLN A 88 -4.51 29.84 -9.69
N PRO A 89 -3.89 30.73 -10.50
CA PRO A 89 -2.45 30.69 -10.73
C PRO A 89 -1.66 30.71 -9.42
N TYR A 90 -0.69 29.83 -9.29
CA TYR A 90 0.09 29.67 -8.06
C TYR A 90 1.58 29.87 -8.28
N ARG A 91 2.17 29.14 -9.23
CA ARG A 91 3.59 29.29 -9.57
C ARG A 91 3.80 29.24 -11.06
N TYR A 92 4.76 30.03 -11.53
CA TYR A 92 5.25 29.99 -12.89
C TYR A 92 6.76 29.69 -12.86
N SER A 93 7.19 28.73 -13.67
CA SER A 93 8.60 28.35 -13.80
C SER A 93 8.93 28.19 -15.27
N SER A 94 10.15 28.53 -15.69
CA SER A 94 10.53 28.43 -17.09
C SER A 94 12.02 28.29 -17.29
N GLN A 95 12.43 27.60 -18.35
CA GLN A 95 13.83 27.41 -18.73
C GLN A 95 14.03 27.75 -20.22
N ASN A 96 14.93 28.68 -20.50
CA ASN A 96 15.35 28.98 -21.87
C ASN A 96 16.05 27.76 -22.48
N LEU A 97 15.79 27.52 -23.77
CA LEU A 97 16.33 26.38 -24.50
C LEU A 97 17.65 26.77 -25.18
N THR A 98 18.68 25.95 -24.98
CA THR A 98 19.95 26.07 -25.67
C THR A 98 20.13 24.83 -26.54
N PHE A 99 20.12 25.02 -27.86
CA PHE A 99 20.20 23.91 -28.80
C PHE A 99 21.65 23.50 -29.07
N GLN A 100 21.90 22.20 -28.98
CA GLN A 100 23.13 21.55 -29.40
C GLN A 100 22.75 20.38 -30.30
N ASN A 101 23.33 20.32 -31.51
CA ASN A 101 23.03 19.28 -32.49
C ASN A 101 21.52 19.09 -32.77
N GLY A 102 20.76 20.19 -32.81
CA GLY A 102 19.32 20.18 -33.08
C GLY A 102 18.43 19.76 -31.90
N GLN A 103 18.98 19.65 -30.69
CA GLN A 103 18.23 19.28 -29.48
C GLN A 103 18.53 20.23 -28.31
N ALA A 104 17.54 20.47 -27.45
CA ALA A 104 17.70 21.23 -26.21
C ALA A 104 17.05 20.48 -25.04
N ALA A 105 17.83 20.13 -24.02
CA ALA A 105 17.33 19.50 -22.81
C ALA A 105 16.75 20.54 -21.83
N PHE A 106 15.74 20.15 -21.05
CA PHE A 106 15.19 20.96 -19.97
C PHE A 106 14.96 20.14 -18.70
N SER A 107 15.04 20.80 -17.54
CA SER A 107 14.68 20.26 -16.22
C SER A 107 14.11 21.37 -15.36
N LEU A 108 12.80 21.27 -15.06
CA LEU A 108 12.06 22.19 -14.22
C LEU A 108 11.56 21.46 -12.97
N LYS A 109 11.57 22.15 -11.82
CA LYS A 109 11.17 21.62 -10.51
C LYS A 109 10.28 22.60 -9.75
N PRO A 110 9.08 22.97 -10.26
CA PRO A 110 8.14 23.77 -9.47
C PRO A 110 7.68 22.98 -8.23
N SER A 111 7.46 23.70 -7.12
CA SER A 111 6.97 23.11 -5.87
C SER A 111 5.49 23.40 -5.60
N ILE A 112 4.82 22.47 -4.92
CA ILE A 112 3.46 22.61 -4.41
C ILE A 112 3.45 22.35 -2.90
N LYS A 113 2.55 23.00 -2.15
CA LYS A 113 2.46 22.75 -0.70
C LYS A 113 1.75 21.43 -0.43
N ALA A 114 2.14 20.77 0.66
CA ALA A 114 1.45 19.60 1.18
C ALA A 114 0.25 20.05 2.03
N GLU A 115 -0.92 20.04 1.41
CA GLU A 115 -2.19 20.52 1.97
C GLU A 115 -3.36 19.88 1.24
N ALA A 116 -4.56 19.95 1.83
CA ALA A 116 -5.81 19.48 1.23
C ALA A 116 -6.32 20.39 0.10
N VAL A 117 -5.49 20.60 -0.94
CA VAL A 117 -5.84 21.30 -2.18
C VAL A 117 -5.25 20.55 -3.36
N GLU A 118 -6.06 20.33 -4.40
CA GLU A 118 -5.58 19.79 -5.66
C GLU A 118 -4.93 20.87 -6.54
N TYR A 119 -3.81 20.50 -7.16
CA TYR A 119 -3.04 21.33 -8.06
C TYR A 119 -3.17 20.82 -9.50
N LEU A 120 -2.96 21.73 -10.45
CA LEU A 120 -2.92 21.44 -11.87
C LEU A 120 -1.63 22.00 -12.46
N ALA A 121 -0.96 21.24 -13.31
CA ALA A 121 0.23 21.69 -14.04
C ALA A 121 -0.10 21.82 -15.54
N ARG A 122 0.14 23.00 -16.11
CA ARG A 122 0.13 23.23 -17.56
C ARG A 122 1.55 23.47 -18.05
N ILE A 123 2.00 22.64 -18.98
CA ILE A 123 3.33 22.70 -19.56
C ILE A 123 3.21 23.27 -20.97
N TYR A 124 3.99 24.30 -21.27
CA TYR A 124 3.97 25.02 -22.53
C TYR A 124 5.34 25.01 -23.20
N LEU A 125 5.33 24.91 -24.53
CA LEU A 125 6.46 25.21 -25.39
C LEU A 125 6.28 26.62 -25.96
N VAL A 126 7.28 27.47 -25.78
CA VAL A 126 7.20 28.91 -26.13
C VAL A 126 8.04 29.19 -27.37
N LYS A 127 7.42 29.78 -28.40
CA LYS A 127 8.06 30.21 -29.65
C LYS A 127 7.87 31.72 -29.79
N ASN A 128 8.93 32.50 -29.59
CA ASN A 128 8.86 33.96 -29.54
C ASN A 128 7.83 34.48 -28.52
N ARG A 129 6.72 35.06 -28.98
CA ARG A 129 5.63 35.58 -28.13
C ARG A 129 4.48 34.60 -27.92
N ASP A 130 4.45 33.51 -28.68
CA ASP A 130 3.37 32.52 -28.64
C ASP A 130 3.74 31.34 -27.73
N SER A 131 2.75 30.80 -27.03
CA SER A 131 2.90 29.64 -26.15
C SER A 131 1.90 28.56 -26.54
N SER A 132 2.40 27.37 -26.88
CA SER A 132 1.58 26.20 -27.19
C SER A 132 1.48 25.30 -25.97
N LEU A 133 0.26 24.97 -25.56
CA LEU A 133 0.03 23.99 -24.50
C LEU A 133 0.44 22.60 -25.00
N VAL A 134 1.37 21.97 -24.28
CA VAL A 134 1.89 20.64 -24.60
C VAL A 134 1.20 19.58 -23.75
N MET A 135 1.01 19.87 -22.46
CA MET A 135 0.51 18.90 -21.51
C MET A 135 -0.25 19.58 -20.38
N THR A 136 -1.33 18.94 -19.95
CA THR A 136 -2.02 19.24 -18.70
C THR A 136 -1.98 18.02 -17.81
N ARG A 137 -1.73 18.23 -16.51
CA ARG A 137 -1.83 17.21 -15.47
C ARG A 137 -2.64 17.74 -14.30
N MET A 138 -3.58 16.93 -13.83
CA MET A 138 -4.63 17.34 -12.90
C MET A 138 -4.56 16.55 -11.61
N ASN A 139 -5.20 17.08 -10.57
CA ASN A 139 -5.41 16.41 -9.29
C ASN A 139 -4.08 16.08 -8.58
N LEU A 140 -3.07 16.92 -8.78
CA LEU A 140 -1.76 16.77 -8.17
C LEU A 140 -1.83 17.19 -6.71
N VAL A 141 -1.21 16.45 -5.81
CA VAL A 141 -1.15 16.77 -4.38
C VAL A 141 0.25 16.54 -3.84
N ALA A 142 0.58 17.13 -2.71
CA ALA A 142 1.80 16.76 -1.97
C ALA A 142 1.47 16.24 -0.58
N GLY A 143 2.26 15.29 -0.09
CA GLY A 143 1.90 14.60 1.15
C GLY A 143 2.88 13.52 1.60
N ASP A 144 2.39 12.66 2.48
CA ASP A 144 3.18 11.61 3.13
C ASP A 144 3.00 10.24 2.45
N VAL A 145 4.00 9.36 2.56
CA VAL A 145 4.01 8.05 1.91
C VAL A 145 4.22 6.95 2.94
N PHE A 146 3.37 5.94 2.89
CA PHE A 146 3.47 4.73 3.72
C PHE A 146 3.31 3.47 2.87
N LEU A 147 3.81 2.34 3.38
CA LEU A 147 3.58 1.02 2.79
C LEU A 147 2.79 0.14 3.75
N ILE A 148 1.97 -0.75 3.19
CA ILE A 148 1.37 -1.87 3.91
C ILE A 148 1.96 -3.16 3.34
N GLY A 149 2.38 -4.07 4.21
CA GLY A 149 2.81 -5.42 3.86
C GLY A 149 2.20 -6.46 4.80
N GLY A 150 2.04 -7.68 4.29
CA GLY A 150 1.56 -8.81 5.08
C GLY A 150 0.51 -9.62 4.35
N GLN A 151 -0.32 -10.38 5.08
CA GLN A 151 -1.26 -11.31 4.46
C GLN A 151 -2.71 -10.78 4.37
N SER A 152 -3.72 -11.65 4.36
CA SER A 152 -5.14 -11.31 4.19
C SER A 152 -5.61 -10.16 5.09
N ASN A 153 -5.17 -10.11 6.35
CA ASN A 153 -5.50 -9.03 7.27
C ASN A 153 -4.77 -7.69 6.98
N ALA A 154 -3.64 -7.71 6.24
CA ALA A 154 -3.01 -6.52 5.70
C ALA A 154 -3.74 -6.02 4.43
N VAL A 155 -4.17 -6.95 3.57
CA VAL A 155 -4.95 -6.63 2.37
C VAL A 155 -6.28 -5.98 2.76
N ALA A 156 -7.01 -6.56 3.73
CA ALA A 156 -8.21 -6.00 4.37
C ALA A 156 -9.27 -5.41 3.42
N GLY A 157 -9.40 -5.93 2.19
CA GLY A 157 -10.34 -5.41 1.21
C GLY A 157 -10.19 -5.90 -0.24
N GLY A 158 -9.15 -6.67 -0.55
CA GLY A 158 -8.86 -7.18 -1.89
C GLY A 158 -9.39 -8.59 -2.20
N GLU A 159 -9.73 -9.39 -1.19
CA GLU A 159 -10.15 -10.80 -1.38
C GLU A 159 -11.50 -11.14 -0.73
N GLY A 160 -12.22 -10.17 -0.14
CA GLY A 160 -13.49 -10.44 0.56
C GLY A 160 -14.43 -9.24 0.68
N GLY A 161 -15.69 -9.51 1.07
CA GLY A 161 -16.77 -8.53 1.18
C GLY A 161 -16.60 -7.45 2.27
N SER A 162 -15.54 -7.50 3.08
CA SER A 162 -15.31 -6.52 4.16
C SER A 162 -15.27 -5.08 3.65
N TYR A 163 -14.58 -4.82 2.53
CA TYR A 163 -14.56 -3.47 1.95
C TYR A 163 -15.92 -3.04 1.40
N GLN A 164 -16.71 -3.96 0.85
CA GLN A 164 -18.06 -3.67 0.34
C GLN A 164 -19.03 -3.23 1.46
N SER A 165 -18.80 -3.70 2.69
CA SER A 165 -19.58 -3.33 3.87
C SER A 165 -19.10 -2.05 4.57
N TYR A 166 -17.94 -1.52 4.17
CA TYR A 166 -17.32 -0.35 4.76
C TYR A 166 -17.73 0.91 3.99
N ASN A 167 -18.04 2.01 4.69
CA ASN A 167 -18.22 3.31 4.05
C ASN A 167 -16.89 4.07 4.09
N PRO A 168 -16.17 4.17 2.95
CA PRO A 168 -14.84 4.77 2.94
C PRO A 168 -14.82 6.28 3.15
N GLN A 169 -15.98 6.96 3.10
CA GLN A 169 -16.08 8.42 3.05
C GLN A 169 -15.12 8.98 2.00
N LEU A 170 -15.49 8.81 0.72
CA LEU A 170 -14.65 9.16 -0.43
C LEU A 170 -13.92 10.49 -0.22
N ASN A 171 -12.61 10.44 -0.42
CA ASN A 171 -11.66 11.50 -0.12
C ASN A 171 -10.53 11.45 -1.15
N GLU A 172 -10.47 12.47 -1.98
CA GLU A 172 -9.49 12.63 -3.05
C GLU A 172 -8.05 12.69 -2.53
N PHE A 173 -7.81 13.12 -1.29
CA PHE A 173 -6.47 13.25 -0.72
C PHE A 173 -5.87 11.91 -0.23
N CYS A 174 -6.64 10.82 -0.29
CA CYS A 174 -6.16 9.46 -0.08
C CYS A 174 -5.69 8.87 -1.42
N ARG A 175 -4.39 8.85 -1.69
CA ARG A 175 -3.79 8.39 -2.95
C ARG A 175 -3.19 6.98 -2.83
N THR A 176 -3.08 6.31 -3.97
CA THR A 176 -2.31 5.08 -4.16
C THR A 176 -1.78 5.02 -5.60
N PHE A 177 -0.87 4.10 -5.85
CA PHE A 177 -0.38 3.76 -7.19
C PHE A 177 -0.65 2.28 -7.45
N THR A 178 -1.29 1.94 -8.56
CA THR A 178 -1.52 0.55 -8.98
C THR A 178 -0.64 0.23 -10.19
N THR A 179 -0.10 -0.98 -10.27
CA THR A 179 0.71 -1.47 -11.40
C THR A 179 -0.11 -2.28 -12.40
N ASN A 180 -1.22 -2.89 -11.95
CA ASN A 180 -2.02 -3.81 -12.74
C ASN A 180 -3.48 -3.37 -12.75
N TYR A 181 -3.82 -2.44 -13.65
CA TYR A 181 -5.21 -2.14 -13.99
C TYR A 181 -5.51 -2.57 -15.43
N PRO A 182 -6.49 -3.48 -15.65
CA PRO A 182 -6.79 -4.00 -16.97
C PRO A 182 -7.03 -2.88 -17.99
N GLY A 183 -6.26 -2.89 -19.09
CA GLY A 183 -6.38 -1.92 -20.18
C GLY A 183 -5.75 -0.54 -19.96
N GLU A 184 -5.26 -0.24 -18.75
CA GLU A 184 -4.69 1.08 -18.43
C GLU A 184 -3.23 1.03 -17.96
N GLY A 185 -2.76 -0.11 -17.44
CA GLY A 185 -1.40 -0.25 -16.92
C GLY A 185 -1.17 0.52 -15.61
N PRO A 186 0.10 0.83 -15.27
CA PRO A 186 0.42 1.51 -14.02
C PRO A 186 -0.13 2.93 -13.95
N LYS A 187 -0.83 3.28 -12.86
CA LYS A 187 -1.40 4.62 -12.67
C LYS A 187 -1.56 5.01 -11.21
N TRP A 188 -1.54 6.33 -10.98
CA TRP A 188 -1.99 6.93 -9.73
C TRP A 188 -3.51 6.97 -9.67
N ALA A 189 -4.07 6.79 -8.46
CA ALA A 189 -5.50 6.76 -8.24
C ALA A 189 -5.85 7.20 -6.81
N VAL A 190 -7.14 7.47 -6.61
CA VAL A 190 -7.73 7.59 -5.27
C VAL A 190 -7.82 6.19 -4.65
N ALA A 191 -7.39 6.06 -3.40
CA ALA A 191 -7.17 4.80 -2.68
C ALA A 191 -8.39 4.29 -1.90
N ASN A 192 -9.56 4.88 -2.11
CA ASN A 192 -10.75 4.58 -1.32
C ASN A 192 -11.98 4.20 -2.17
N GLY A 193 -11.77 3.88 -3.44
CA GLY A 193 -12.81 3.36 -4.33
C GLY A 193 -13.00 1.84 -4.21
N ASN A 194 -14.09 1.31 -4.78
CA ASN A 194 -14.36 -0.13 -4.73
C ASN A 194 -13.33 -0.96 -5.51
N ASN A 195 -12.89 -0.46 -6.68
CA ASN A 195 -11.98 -1.19 -7.58
C ASN A 195 -10.49 -0.95 -7.27
N ILE A 196 -10.18 0.19 -6.65
CA ILE A 196 -8.81 0.56 -6.27
C ILE A 196 -8.88 1.05 -4.82
N ASN A 197 -8.37 0.22 -3.92
CA ASN A 197 -8.27 0.54 -2.50
C ASN A 197 -7.01 -0.04 -1.87
N VAL A 198 -6.76 0.39 -0.64
CA VAL A 198 -5.64 -0.06 0.20
C VAL A 198 -6.12 -0.84 1.43
N GLY A 199 -7.32 -1.45 1.35
CA GLY A 199 -7.97 -2.14 2.47
C GLY A 199 -8.67 -1.20 3.44
N VAL A 200 -9.63 -1.72 4.21
CA VAL A 200 -10.49 -0.95 5.13
C VAL A 200 -9.65 -0.12 6.10
N TRP A 201 -8.70 -0.75 6.80
CA TRP A 201 -7.89 -0.04 7.80
C TRP A 201 -6.85 0.88 7.17
N GLY A 202 -6.31 0.54 5.99
CA GLY A 202 -5.42 1.44 5.24
C GLY A 202 -6.14 2.72 4.84
N THR A 203 -7.34 2.58 4.27
CA THR A 203 -8.22 3.70 3.90
C THR A 203 -8.58 4.54 5.13
N GLU A 204 -8.93 3.89 6.24
CA GLU A 204 -9.29 4.57 7.49
C GLU A 204 -8.12 5.36 8.09
N ILE A 205 -6.89 4.85 8.05
CA ILE A 205 -5.69 5.60 8.47
C ILE A 205 -5.49 6.85 7.61
N GLN A 206 -5.60 6.74 6.27
CA GLN A 206 -5.49 7.92 5.40
C GLN A 206 -6.58 8.95 5.71
N ARG A 207 -7.81 8.48 6.00
CA ARG A 207 -8.95 9.33 6.36
C ARG A 207 -8.69 10.07 7.68
N LEU A 208 -8.21 9.38 8.72
CA LEU A 208 -7.90 9.97 10.03
C LEU A 208 -6.78 11.01 9.92
N ILE A 209 -5.71 10.71 9.17
CA ILE A 209 -4.63 11.66 8.91
C ILE A 209 -5.17 12.91 8.20
N HIS A 210 -5.95 12.73 7.14
CA HIS A 210 -6.52 13.86 6.42
C HIS A 210 -7.47 14.69 7.31
N GLN A 211 -8.36 14.03 8.05
CA GLN A 211 -9.34 14.70 8.91
C GLN A 211 -8.67 15.58 9.96
N ASN A 212 -7.61 15.09 10.60
CA ASN A 212 -6.98 15.77 11.72
C ASN A 212 -5.85 16.74 11.29
N HIS A 213 -5.20 16.49 10.15
CA HIS A 213 -4.01 17.25 9.72
C HIS A 213 -4.13 17.93 8.36
N GLN A 214 -5.25 17.73 7.64
CA GLN A 214 -5.43 18.22 6.27
C GLN A 214 -4.27 17.80 5.33
N MET A 215 -3.70 16.62 5.61
CA MET A 215 -2.51 16.11 4.93
C MET A 215 -2.90 15.01 3.93
N PRO A 216 -2.61 15.19 2.63
CA PRO A 216 -2.70 14.11 1.66
C PRO A 216 -1.72 12.98 1.98
N THR A 217 -2.10 11.75 1.63
CA THR A 217 -1.25 10.58 1.87
C THR A 217 -1.28 9.63 0.69
N CYS A 218 -0.18 8.91 0.49
CA CYS A 218 -0.10 7.76 -0.40
C CYS A 218 0.13 6.51 0.43
N ILE A 219 -0.69 5.48 0.21
CA ILE A 219 -0.42 4.13 0.71
C ILE A 219 -0.27 3.18 -0.47
N LEU A 220 0.82 2.41 -0.47
CA LEU A 220 0.96 1.25 -1.35
C LEU A 220 0.73 -0.02 -0.52
N ASN A 221 -0.43 -0.65 -0.71
CA ASN A 221 -0.74 -1.93 -0.05
C ASN A 221 -0.23 -3.08 -0.89
N ASN A 222 0.82 -3.74 -0.41
CA ASN A 222 1.49 -4.89 -1.02
C ASN A 222 1.16 -6.20 -0.29
N GLY A 223 0.01 -6.25 0.39
CA GLY A 223 -0.45 -7.47 1.04
C GLY A 223 -0.77 -8.58 0.05
N ASN A 224 -0.59 -9.83 0.45
CA ASN A 224 -0.96 -11.01 -0.34
C ASN A 224 -1.57 -12.10 0.55
N GLY A 225 -2.83 -12.46 0.30
CA GLY A 225 -3.59 -13.41 1.11
C GLY A 225 -2.94 -14.79 1.22
N GLY A 226 -2.94 -15.35 2.43
CA GLY A 226 -2.48 -16.72 2.68
C GLY A 226 -0.98 -16.96 2.45
N MET A 227 -0.17 -15.91 2.32
CA MET A 227 1.26 -16.08 2.08
C MET A 227 2.10 -16.13 3.38
N PRO A 228 3.11 -17.02 3.44
CA PRO A 228 4.05 -17.07 4.56
C PRO A 228 5.03 -15.90 4.55
N ILE A 229 5.67 -15.60 5.67
CA ILE A 229 6.70 -14.54 5.77
C ILE A 229 7.85 -14.77 4.79
N ARG A 230 8.21 -16.03 4.52
CA ARG A 230 9.27 -16.38 3.55
C ARG A 230 8.99 -15.82 2.15
N TYR A 231 7.72 -15.73 1.74
CA TYR A 231 7.30 -15.16 0.45
C TYR A 231 7.63 -13.66 0.36
N PHE A 232 7.42 -12.92 1.45
CA PHE A 232 7.69 -11.49 1.50
C PHE A 232 9.16 -11.17 1.74
N SER A 233 9.89 -12.04 2.46
CA SER A 233 11.32 -11.87 2.77
C SER A 233 12.26 -12.31 1.65
N ASP A 234 11.73 -12.84 0.54
CA ASP A 234 12.51 -13.34 -0.59
C ASP A 234 13.04 -12.18 -1.44
N ARG A 235 14.01 -11.46 -0.87
CA ARG A 235 14.77 -10.40 -1.56
C ARG A 235 15.91 -11.03 -2.34
N ASN A 236 15.97 -10.76 -3.63
CA ASN A 236 17.11 -11.06 -4.49
C ASN A 236 18.17 -9.96 -4.33
N ASP A 237 19.35 -10.29 -3.80
CA ASP A 237 20.38 -9.29 -3.50
C ASP A 237 21.08 -8.75 -4.74
N ASP A 238 21.15 -9.54 -5.82
CA ASP A 238 21.74 -9.15 -7.11
C ASP A 238 20.76 -8.33 -7.96
N ASN A 239 19.46 -8.52 -7.75
CA ASN A 239 18.39 -7.74 -8.38
C ASN A 239 17.25 -7.47 -7.39
N PRO A 240 17.35 -6.44 -6.54
CA PRO A 240 16.34 -6.15 -5.50
C PRO A 240 14.95 -5.85 -6.05
N THR A 241 14.86 -5.46 -7.33
CA THR A 241 13.61 -5.19 -8.07
C THR A 241 13.16 -6.38 -8.91
N ASP A 242 13.57 -7.60 -8.57
CA ASP A 242 13.14 -8.81 -9.27
C ASP A 242 11.62 -9.01 -9.17
N ASP A 243 10.92 -8.71 -10.27
CA ASP A 243 9.47 -8.80 -10.39
C ASP A 243 8.93 -10.25 -10.25
N ASN A 244 9.79 -11.27 -10.18
CA ASN A 244 9.37 -12.64 -9.84
C ASN A 244 9.21 -12.86 -8.33
N THR A 245 9.70 -11.94 -7.50
CA THR A 245 9.60 -12.00 -6.04
C THR A 245 8.59 -10.98 -5.52
N ALA A 246 7.88 -11.31 -4.44
CA ALA A 246 6.93 -10.37 -3.83
C ALA A 246 7.63 -9.10 -3.32
N TYR A 247 8.85 -9.27 -2.81
CA TYR A 247 9.69 -8.17 -2.37
C TYR A 247 10.03 -7.24 -3.53
N GLY A 248 10.54 -7.79 -4.64
CA GLY A 248 10.92 -7.02 -5.82
C GLY A 248 9.74 -6.33 -6.49
N GLN A 249 8.58 -6.99 -6.58
CA GLN A 249 7.34 -6.37 -7.06
C GLN A 249 6.94 -5.15 -6.20
N SER A 250 7.03 -5.28 -4.87
CA SER A 250 6.73 -4.20 -3.93
C SER A 250 7.69 -3.02 -4.09
N LEU A 251 8.98 -3.31 -4.20
CA LEU A 251 10.02 -2.29 -4.40
C LEU A 251 9.86 -1.60 -5.76
N ASN A 252 9.68 -2.36 -6.83
CA ASN A 252 9.48 -1.85 -8.19
C ASN A 252 8.24 -0.95 -8.27
N ARG A 253 7.12 -1.33 -7.63
CA ARG A 253 5.92 -0.48 -7.53
C ARG A 253 6.22 0.87 -6.88
N SER A 254 7.01 0.91 -5.80
CA SER A 254 7.39 2.16 -5.15
C SER A 254 8.33 3.04 -6.00
N ILE A 255 9.19 2.42 -6.82
CA ILE A 255 10.07 3.09 -7.77
C ILE A 255 9.27 3.67 -8.94
N GLN A 256 8.35 2.90 -9.51
CA GLN A 256 7.45 3.35 -10.59
C GLN A 256 6.56 4.51 -10.14
N ALA A 257 6.06 4.46 -8.90
CA ALA A 257 5.34 5.57 -8.30
C ALA A 257 6.24 6.81 -8.05
N GLY A 258 7.58 6.63 -7.99
CA GLY A 258 8.52 7.70 -7.67
C GLY A 258 8.54 8.08 -6.19
N VAL A 259 8.18 7.14 -5.31
CA VAL A 259 8.03 7.39 -3.87
C VAL A 259 8.93 6.53 -2.97
N ARG A 260 9.69 5.58 -3.53
CA ARG A 260 10.61 4.67 -2.78
C ARG A 260 11.39 5.42 -1.70
N ASP A 261 12.07 6.49 -2.10
CA ASP A 261 12.96 7.24 -1.21
C ASP A 261 12.23 8.08 -0.17
N PHE A 262 10.91 8.08 -0.12
CA PHE A 262 10.13 8.93 0.78
C PHE A 262 9.16 8.16 1.68
N VAL A 263 9.24 6.82 1.66
CA VAL A 263 8.45 5.96 2.54
C VAL A 263 8.83 6.27 3.99
N LYS A 264 7.88 6.83 4.77
CA LYS A 264 8.09 7.18 6.18
C LYS A 264 7.94 5.99 7.11
N ALA A 265 6.96 5.12 6.83
CA ALA A 265 6.70 3.94 7.62
C ALA A 265 6.21 2.76 6.79
N ILE A 266 6.46 1.57 7.33
CA ILE A 266 5.91 0.30 6.84
C ILE A 266 5.00 -0.29 7.92
N PHE A 267 3.77 -0.60 7.56
CA PHE A 267 2.82 -1.32 8.40
C PHE A 267 2.85 -2.81 8.04
N TRP A 268 3.32 -3.65 8.96
CA TRP A 268 3.44 -5.10 8.78
C TRP A 268 2.34 -5.84 9.57
N ARG A 269 1.49 -6.58 8.86
CA ARG A 269 0.39 -7.36 9.46
C ARG A 269 0.31 -8.77 8.86
N GLN A 270 1.03 -9.70 9.48
CA GLN A 270 1.16 -11.08 9.03
C GLN A 270 1.57 -12.01 10.17
N GLY A 271 1.39 -13.31 10.00
CA GLY A 271 1.91 -14.36 10.88
C GLY A 271 0.91 -15.50 11.08
N GLU A 272 -0.33 -15.30 10.64
CA GLU A 272 -1.40 -16.28 10.76
C GLU A 272 -1.10 -17.55 9.95
N PHE A 273 -0.38 -17.44 8.83
CA PHE A 273 0.09 -18.62 8.08
C PHE A 273 1.01 -19.50 8.92
N GLU A 274 2.06 -18.93 9.53
CA GLU A 274 3.00 -19.70 10.33
C GLU A 274 2.34 -20.27 11.59
N VAL A 275 1.45 -19.51 12.25
CA VAL A 275 0.69 -19.99 13.41
C VAL A 275 -0.16 -21.21 13.08
N GLY A 276 -0.77 -21.23 11.89
CA GLY A 276 -1.55 -22.37 11.38
C GLY A 276 -0.71 -23.47 10.73
N GLY A 277 0.61 -23.28 10.61
CA GLY A 277 1.52 -24.19 9.93
C GLY A 277 2.26 -25.15 10.86
N THR A 278 3.42 -25.58 10.39
CA THR A 278 4.35 -26.47 11.08
C THR A 278 5.15 -25.75 12.18
N SER A 279 5.64 -26.50 13.15
CA SER A 279 6.56 -25.96 14.18
C SER A 279 7.80 -25.29 13.56
N SER A 280 8.33 -25.80 12.44
CA SER A 280 9.47 -25.20 11.74
C SER A 280 9.15 -23.82 11.14
N GLU A 281 7.95 -23.61 10.63
CA GLU A 281 7.50 -22.32 10.10
C GLU A 281 7.40 -21.27 11.21
N ILE A 282 6.90 -21.66 12.38
CA ILE A 282 6.87 -20.80 13.57
C ILE A 282 8.28 -20.44 14.03
N THR A 283 9.16 -21.42 14.17
CA THR A 283 10.52 -21.18 14.71
C THR A 283 11.43 -20.42 13.75
N SER A 284 11.15 -20.44 12.45
CA SER A 284 11.91 -19.69 11.44
C SER A 284 11.43 -18.26 11.24
N TYR A 285 10.24 -17.91 11.75
CA TYR A 285 9.66 -16.56 11.64
C TYR A 285 10.64 -15.43 12.03
N PRO A 286 11.37 -15.50 13.16
CA PRO A 286 12.31 -14.44 13.55
C PRO A 286 13.40 -14.19 12.51
N GLN A 287 13.93 -15.25 11.90
CA GLN A 287 14.99 -15.16 10.89
C GLN A 287 14.48 -14.51 9.60
N TYR A 288 13.29 -14.89 9.15
CA TYR A 288 12.68 -14.29 7.96
C TYR A 288 12.26 -12.84 8.19
N PHE A 289 11.76 -12.51 9.39
CA PHE A 289 11.46 -11.14 9.75
C PHE A 289 12.73 -10.28 9.78
N ASP A 290 13.82 -10.78 10.35
CA ASP A 290 15.11 -10.08 10.36
C ASP A 290 15.61 -9.79 8.93
N ARG A 291 15.51 -10.76 8.03
CA ARG A 291 15.86 -10.58 6.61
C ARG A 291 14.98 -9.52 5.95
N LEU A 292 13.67 -9.57 6.17
CA LEU A 292 12.71 -8.62 5.61
C LEU A 292 12.97 -7.19 6.13
N TYR A 293 13.15 -7.04 7.44
CA TYR A 293 13.48 -5.78 8.11
C TYR A 293 14.77 -5.17 7.56
N LYS A 294 15.83 -5.96 7.43
CA LYS A 294 17.11 -5.50 6.85
C LYS A 294 16.95 -5.11 5.38
N GLY A 295 16.19 -5.88 4.60
CA GLY A 295 15.85 -5.52 3.22
C GLY A 295 15.20 -4.13 3.15
N TRP A 296 14.17 -3.89 3.98
CA TRP A 296 13.49 -2.60 4.00
C TRP A 296 14.44 -1.45 4.30
N HIS A 297 15.33 -1.59 5.28
CA HIS A 297 16.31 -0.56 5.62
C HIS A 297 17.40 -0.35 4.56
N LEU A 298 17.65 -1.34 3.70
CA LEU A 298 18.55 -1.19 2.54
C LEU A 298 17.88 -0.43 1.39
N ASP A 299 16.60 -0.71 1.12
CA ASP A 299 15.94 -0.23 -0.10
C ASP A 299 15.02 0.99 0.10
N TYR A 300 14.64 1.30 1.34
CA TYR A 300 13.84 2.47 1.71
C TYR A 300 14.65 3.42 2.62
N PRO A 301 15.51 4.28 2.05
CA PRO A 301 16.52 5.02 2.81
C PRO A 301 15.97 6.03 3.83
N ASN A 302 14.71 6.47 3.69
CA ASN A 302 14.05 7.39 4.61
C ASN A 302 13.01 6.72 5.51
N LEU A 303 13.04 5.39 5.63
CA LEU A 303 12.19 4.65 6.55
C LEU A 303 12.50 5.06 8.01
N LYS A 304 11.49 5.54 8.72
CA LYS A 304 11.61 6.03 10.10
C LYS A 304 10.97 5.10 11.13
N LYS A 305 9.96 4.33 10.73
CA LYS A 305 9.22 3.42 11.61
C LYS A 305 8.73 2.18 10.89
N VAL A 306 8.71 1.06 11.60
CA VAL A 306 7.99 -0.15 11.20
C VAL A 306 6.96 -0.50 12.27
N TYR A 307 5.70 -0.63 11.90
CA TYR A 307 4.65 -1.05 12.82
C TYR A 307 4.38 -2.54 12.65
N VAL A 308 4.68 -3.34 13.65
CA VAL A 308 4.50 -4.79 13.62
C VAL A 308 3.23 -5.17 14.37
N THR A 309 2.32 -5.84 13.67
CA THR A 309 1.10 -6.36 14.29
C THR A 309 1.36 -7.71 14.94
N GLN A 310 1.15 -7.80 16.25
CA GLN A 310 1.03 -9.08 16.94
C GLN A 310 -0.29 -9.76 16.55
N THR A 311 -0.22 -10.99 16.06
CA THR A 311 -1.40 -11.74 15.62
C THR A 311 -2.37 -12.07 16.76
N GLY A 312 -3.64 -12.27 16.41
CA GLY A 312 -4.68 -12.74 17.32
C GLY A 312 -4.47 -14.21 17.75
N ILE A 313 -5.40 -14.71 18.56
CA ILE A 313 -5.38 -16.12 19.00
C ILE A 313 -6.23 -16.94 18.04
N GLN A 314 -5.59 -17.86 17.30
CA GLN A 314 -6.31 -18.76 16.40
C GLN A 314 -6.99 -19.93 17.15
N PRO A 315 -8.20 -20.35 16.74
CA PRO A 315 -9.06 -21.20 17.57
C PRO A 315 -8.82 -22.72 17.51
N VAL A 316 -8.12 -23.27 16.49
CA VAL A 316 -7.94 -24.73 16.29
C VAL A 316 -6.66 -25.06 15.50
N MET A 317 -6.09 -26.27 15.70
CA MET A 317 -4.95 -26.86 14.94
C MET A 317 -3.63 -26.09 14.99
N THR A 318 -3.50 -25.12 15.89
CA THR A 318 -2.26 -24.40 16.09
C THR A 318 -1.25 -25.24 16.86
N SER A 319 -0.01 -25.26 16.41
CA SER A 319 1.11 -25.81 17.18
C SER A 319 1.16 -25.22 18.60
N SER A 320 1.60 -26.01 19.58
CA SER A 320 1.87 -25.52 20.95
C SER A 320 2.90 -24.38 20.99
N LEU A 321 3.63 -24.16 19.88
CA LEU A 321 4.58 -23.07 19.70
C LEU A 321 3.95 -21.78 19.16
N ALA A 322 2.67 -21.74 18.77
CA ALA A 322 2.01 -20.53 18.31
C ALA A 322 2.17 -19.31 19.25
N PRO A 323 2.15 -19.47 20.59
CA PRO A 323 2.47 -18.37 21.51
C PRO A 323 3.89 -17.80 21.34
N ALA A 324 4.86 -18.60 20.90
CA ALA A 324 6.25 -18.14 20.72
C ALA A 324 6.39 -17.13 19.57
N LEU A 325 5.65 -17.31 18.46
CA LEU A 325 5.62 -16.31 17.38
C LEU A 325 4.97 -15.00 17.84
N ARG A 326 3.83 -15.08 18.55
CA ARG A 326 3.18 -13.89 19.11
C ARG A 326 4.07 -13.18 20.13
N ASP A 327 4.84 -13.93 20.93
CA ASP A 327 5.81 -13.35 21.85
C ASP A 327 6.98 -12.69 21.10
N PHE A 328 7.47 -13.30 20.01
CA PHE A 328 8.46 -12.65 19.14
C PHE A 328 7.92 -11.32 18.60
N GLN A 329 6.73 -11.33 17.98
CA GLN A 329 6.09 -10.12 17.45
C GLN A 329 5.92 -9.05 18.52
N ARG A 330 5.48 -9.43 19.73
CA ARG A 330 5.37 -8.53 20.89
C ARG A 330 6.70 -7.85 21.23
N ARG A 331 7.78 -8.62 21.23
CA ARG A 331 9.12 -8.14 21.62
C ARG A 331 9.85 -7.40 20.50
N THR A 332 9.31 -7.34 19.28
CA THR A 332 10.00 -6.68 18.16
C THR A 332 10.38 -5.24 18.46
N SER A 333 9.55 -4.47 19.18
CA SER A 333 9.86 -3.11 19.64
C SER A 333 11.05 -2.99 20.60
N ARG A 334 11.47 -4.10 21.23
CA ARG A 334 12.66 -4.19 22.10
C ARG A 334 13.87 -4.78 21.37
N ILE A 335 13.65 -5.43 20.22
CA ILE A 335 14.67 -6.09 19.42
C ILE A 335 15.17 -5.15 18.31
N TYR A 336 14.28 -4.33 17.75
CA TYR A 336 14.55 -3.43 16.63
C TYR A 336 14.24 -1.98 17.03
N PRO A 337 15.16 -1.03 16.82
CA PRO A 337 15.10 0.31 17.42
C PRO A 337 13.97 1.22 16.90
N ASP A 338 13.53 1.01 15.66
CA ASP A 338 12.48 1.80 15.00
C ASP A 338 11.15 1.04 14.87
N VAL A 339 11.04 -0.13 15.51
CA VAL A 339 9.81 -0.92 15.49
C VAL A 339 8.87 -0.50 16.61
N GLN A 340 7.60 -0.29 16.28
CA GLN A 340 6.50 -0.22 17.24
C GLN A 340 5.61 -1.44 17.07
N THR A 341 5.24 -2.07 18.19
CA THR A 341 4.30 -3.20 18.16
C THR A 341 2.88 -2.70 18.43
N ILE A 342 1.91 -3.27 17.72
CA ILE A 342 0.47 -3.15 17.99
C ILE A 342 -0.18 -4.53 18.04
N THR A 343 -1.12 -4.77 18.94
CA THR A 343 -1.83 -6.05 19.05
C THR A 343 -3.14 -6.06 18.25
N ALA A 344 -3.45 -7.22 17.65
CA ALA A 344 -4.77 -7.51 17.08
C ALA A 344 -5.73 -8.16 18.10
N ILE A 345 -5.29 -8.41 19.33
CA ILE A 345 -6.13 -8.97 20.40
C ILE A 345 -7.21 -7.95 20.78
N GLY A 346 -8.45 -8.43 20.93
CA GLY A 346 -9.59 -7.59 21.33
C GLY A 346 -10.26 -6.83 20.17
N LEU A 347 -9.79 -7.03 18.94
CA LEU A 347 -10.51 -6.54 17.76
C LEU A 347 -11.84 -7.28 17.60
N LYS A 348 -12.90 -6.51 17.30
CA LYS A 348 -14.25 -7.03 17.05
C LYS A 348 -14.36 -7.78 15.72
N GLU A 349 -15.47 -8.48 15.53
CA GLU A 349 -15.82 -9.18 14.29
C GLU A 349 -14.75 -10.19 13.83
N SER A 350 -14.08 -10.85 14.79
CA SER A 350 -13.10 -11.87 14.49
C SER A 350 -13.76 -13.24 14.27
N ASP A 351 -13.36 -13.93 13.20
CA ASP A 351 -13.68 -15.37 13.00
C ASP A 351 -12.62 -16.29 13.65
N GLY A 352 -11.65 -15.70 14.36
CA GLY A 352 -10.47 -16.36 14.92
C GLY A 352 -9.22 -16.26 14.05
N ILE A 353 -9.32 -15.82 12.79
CA ILE A 353 -8.20 -15.60 11.86
C ILE A 353 -8.32 -14.21 11.22
N HIS A 354 -9.46 -13.93 10.59
CA HIS A 354 -9.79 -12.68 9.91
C HIS A 354 -10.67 -11.78 10.77
N TYR A 355 -10.82 -10.53 10.32
CA TYR A 355 -11.64 -9.52 10.97
C TYR A 355 -12.63 -8.91 9.95
N GLY A 356 -13.84 -8.60 10.42
CA GLY A 356 -14.81 -7.81 9.65
C GLY A 356 -14.39 -6.34 9.49
N SER A 357 -15.19 -5.58 8.74
CA SER A 357 -14.93 -4.16 8.48
C SER A 357 -14.83 -3.36 9.77
N GLY A 358 -15.67 -3.66 10.75
CA GLY A 358 -15.61 -3.02 12.05
C GLY A 358 -14.30 -3.34 12.80
N GLY A 359 -13.83 -4.58 12.76
CA GLY A 359 -12.54 -4.97 13.37
C GLY A 359 -11.36 -4.26 12.72
N HIS A 360 -11.38 -4.09 11.40
CA HIS A 360 -10.37 -3.31 10.69
C HIS A 360 -10.42 -1.81 11.00
N VAL A 361 -11.62 -1.21 11.11
CA VAL A 361 -11.76 0.18 11.57
C VAL A 361 -11.22 0.35 12.98
N GLN A 362 -11.58 -0.53 13.91
CA GLN A 362 -11.03 -0.50 15.28
C GLN A 362 -9.50 -0.61 15.27
N PHE A 363 -8.93 -1.47 14.43
CA PHE A 363 -7.47 -1.58 14.28
C PHE A 363 -6.84 -0.27 13.81
N ALA A 364 -7.43 0.41 12.82
CA ALA A 364 -6.95 1.72 12.37
C ALA A 364 -7.03 2.78 13.49
N HIS A 365 -8.10 2.80 14.28
CA HIS A 365 -8.23 3.71 15.43
C HIS A 365 -7.24 3.39 16.55
N ASN A 366 -6.85 2.13 16.74
CA ASN A 366 -5.79 1.78 17.69
C ASN A 366 -4.39 2.14 17.16
N LEU A 367 -4.17 2.05 15.84
CA LEU A 367 -2.89 2.36 15.19
C LEU A 367 -2.66 3.87 15.04
N TYR A 368 -3.72 4.63 14.74
CA TYR A 368 -3.62 6.04 14.40
C TYR A 368 -2.93 6.89 15.48
N PRO A 369 -3.24 6.78 16.78
CA PRO A 369 -2.55 7.57 17.81
C PRO A 369 -1.03 7.39 17.83
N LEU A 370 -0.54 6.18 17.50
CA LEU A 370 0.91 5.92 17.36
C LEU A 370 1.49 6.67 16.16
N VAL A 371 0.81 6.62 15.01
CA VAL A 371 1.18 7.33 13.78
C VAL A 371 1.14 8.86 13.98
N ASP A 372 0.12 9.33 14.71
CA ASP A 372 -0.12 10.72 15.03
C ASP A 372 1.01 11.31 15.89
N ARG A 373 1.39 10.60 16.94
CA ARG A 373 2.56 10.91 17.76
C ARG A 373 3.85 10.92 16.94
N ASP A 374 4.07 9.89 16.13
CA ASP A 374 5.36 9.68 15.46
C ASP A 374 5.60 10.62 14.27
N PHE A 375 4.54 11.10 13.60
CA PHE A 375 4.67 11.87 12.35
C PHE A 375 3.94 13.22 12.31
N TYR A 376 3.03 13.47 13.25
CA TYR A 376 2.15 14.64 13.22
C TYR A 376 2.15 15.43 14.54
N ASN A 377 3.20 15.26 15.36
CA ASN A 377 3.46 16.02 16.59
C ASN A 377 2.35 15.93 17.64
N SER A 378 1.57 14.84 17.63
CA SER A 378 0.60 14.61 18.70
C SER A 378 1.31 14.52 20.05
N THR A 379 0.77 15.22 21.03
CA THR A 379 1.30 15.18 22.40
C THR A 379 0.57 14.17 23.28
N ASP A 380 -0.50 13.56 22.77
CA ASP A 380 -1.18 12.46 23.44
C ASP A 380 -0.31 11.20 23.37
N THR A 381 0.11 10.74 24.55
CA THR A 381 0.98 9.57 24.70
C THR A 381 0.43 8.58 25.72
N LEU A 382 -0.71 8.88 26.36
CA LEU A 382 -1.29 8.08 27.41
C LEU A 382 -2.15 6.98 26.79
N GLN A 383 -1.93 5.72 27.19
CA GLN A 383 -2.76 4.57 26.78
C GLN A 383 -2.87 4.32 25.26
N ILE A 384 -1.94 4.85 24.46
CA ILE A 384 -1.91 4.63 23.00
C ILE A 384 -1.19 3.34 22.60
N GLN A 385 -0.39 2.76 23.51
CA GLN A 385 0.35 1.54 23.25
C GLN A 385 -0.49 0.31 23.57
N SER A 386 -0.24 -0.78 22.84
CA SER A 386 -0.82 -2.07 23.21
C SER A 386 -0.29 -2.53 24.57
N PRO A 387 -1.15 -3.02 25.48
CA PRO A 387 -0.71 -3.50 26.79
C PRO A 387 0.37 -4.57 26.65
N ASP A 388 1.47 -4.39 27.39
CA ASP A 388 2.64 -5.25 27.27
C ASP A 388 3.00 -5.90 28.62
N PRO A 389 2.78 -7.23 28.79
CA PRO A 389 3.10 -7.90 30.04
C PRO A 389 4.60 -7.83 30.33
N ARG A 390 4.91 -7.31 31.52
CA ARG A 390 6.27 -7.15 32.07
C ARG A 390 6.65 -8.30 32.98
N ARG A 391 5.72 -8.77 33.82
CA ARG A 391 5.92 -9.89 34.74
C ARG A 391 4.69 -10.79 34.78
N ILE A 392 4.93 -12.09 34.91
CA ILE A 392 3.91 -13.11 35.14
C ILE A 392 4.43 -13.99 36.26
N TYR A 393 3.67 -14.14 37.35
CA TYR A 393 4.06 -14.96 38.49
C TYR A 393 2.84 -15.52 39.21
N TYR A 394 3.06 -16.58 39.99
CA TYR A 394 2.05 -17.06 40.92
C TYR A 394 2.00 -16.14 42.13
N SER A 395 0.84 -15.57 42.41
CA SER A 395 0.65 -14.63 43.53
C SER A 395 0.34 -15.30 44.86
N ASN A 396 0.22 -16.64 44.89
CA ASN A 396 0.06 -17.42 46.10
C ASN A 396 0.89 -18.72 46.08
N PRO A 397 1.29 -19.24 47.27
CA PRO A 397 2.10 -20.46 47.38
C PRO A 397 1.45 -21.69 46.74
N GLU A 398 0.12 -21.78 46.73
CA GLU A 398 -0.64 -22.89 46.16
C GLU A 398 -0.70 -22.85 44.62
N ARG A 399 -0.20 -21.78 43.99
CA ARG A 399 -0.16 -21.59 42.53
C ARG A 399 -1.52 -21.65 41.84
N THR A 400 -2.56 -21.20 42.56
CA THR A 400 -3.93 -21.10 42.04
C THR A 400 -4.27 -19.70 41.55
N GLN A 401 -3.40 -18.71 41.79
CA GLN A 401 -3.54 -17.33 41.33
C GLN A 401 -2.33 -16.96 40.46
N VAL A 402 -2.59 -16.42 39.27
CA VAL A 402 -1.58 -15.87 38.38
C VAL A 402 -1.76 -14.37 38.32
N THR A 403 -0.71 -13.62 38.62
CA THR A 403 -0.68 -12.16 38.47
C THR A 403 0.10 -11.80 37.22
N LEU A 404 -0.52 -10.97 36.38
CA LEU A 404 0.09 -10.35 35.21
C LEU A 404 0.27 -8.87 35.53
N GLU A 405 1.51 -8.40 35.41
CA GLU A 405 1.81 -6.98 35.54
C GLU A 405 2.14 -6.41 34.17
N PHE A 406 1.47 -5.32 33.83
CA PHE A 406 1.62 -4.60 32.57
C PHE A 406 2.46 -3.33 32.76
N ASP A 407 2.69 -2.62 31.66
CA ASP A 407 3.26 -1.28 31.67
C ASP A 407 2.43 -0.28 32.49
N VAL A 408 3.12 0.72 33.04
CA VAL A 408 2.51 1.78 33.86
C VAL A 408 1.53 2.62 33.03
N ASP A 409 0.54 3.21 33.71
CA ASP A 409 -0.47 4.10 33.13
C ASP A 409 -1.36 3.47 32.04
N GLN A 410 -1.42 2.14 31.97
CA GLN A 410 -2.39 1.40 31.15
C GLN A 410 -3.67 1.11 31.93
N GLN A 411 -4.82 1.50 31.39
CA GLN A 411 -6.10 1.03 31.90
C GLN A 411 -6.48 -0.28 31.21
N MET A 412 -6.56 -1.34 32.01
CA MET A 412 -6.94 -2.65 31.52
C MET A 412 -8.45 -2.82 31.61
N VAL A 413 -9.10 -3.12 30.49
CA VAL A 413 -10.52 -3.50 30.46
C VAL A 413 -10.62 -5.02 30.33
N PHE A 414 -11.25 -5.67 31.29
CA PHE A 414 -11.40 -7.12 31.31
C PHE A 414 -12.75 -7.54 31.94
N GLN A 415 -13.19 -8.76 31.65
CA GLN A 415 -14.39 -9.32 32.27
C GLN A 415 -14.06 -9.86 33.67
N ASN A 416 -14.80 -9.45 34.70
CA ASN A 416 -14.56 -9.91 36.09
C ASN A 416 -14.62 -11.44 36.24
N GLN A 417 -15.35 -12.11 35.36
CA GLN A 417 -15.45 -13.55 35.31
C GLN A 417 -15.45 -14.04 33.86
N VAL A 418 -14.65 -15.06 33.57
CA VAL A 418 -14.64 -15.75 32.29
C VAL A 418 -14.76 -17.24 32.53
N ASN A 419 -15.79 -17.86 31.95
CA ASN A 419 -15.92 -19.31 31.92
C ASN A 419 -15.21 -19.85 30.68
N VAL A 420 -14.16 -20.63 30.89
CA VAL A 420 -13.40 -21.29 29.83
C VAL A 420 -13.74 -22.76 29.84
N ILE A 421 -14.28 -23.24 28.72
CA ILE A 421 -14.54 -24.66 28.51
C ILE A 421 -13.28 -25.26 27.89
N SER A 422 -12.65 -26.17 28.61
CA SER A 422 -11.51 -26.93 28.09
C SER A 422 -11.97 -27.80 26.91
N LYS A 423 -11.42 -27.54 25.73
CA LYS A 423 -11.67 -28.38 24.54
C LYS A 423 -11.08 -29.79 24.66
N LEU A 424 -10.20 -30.05 25.63
CA LEU A 424 -9.56 -31.35 25.83
C LEU A 424 -10.45 -32.35 26.57
N ASN A 425 -11.25 -31.87 27.52
CA ASN A 425 -12.01 -32.75 28.43
C ASN A 425 -13.41 -32.21 28.79
N GLY A 426 -13.85 -31.08 28.22
CA GLY A 426 -15.15 -30.48 28.48
C GLY A 426 -15.29 -29.81 29.85
N TRP A 427 -14.21 -29.74 30.63
CA TRP A 427 -14.25 -29.11 31.96
C TRP A 427 -14.48 -27.62 31.83
N VAL A 428 -15.40 -27.10 32.64
CA VAL A 428 -15.61 -25.66 32.78
C VAL A 428 -14.68 -25.16 33.88
N VAL A 429 -13.75 -24.29 33.51
CA VAL A 429 -12.90 -23.56 34.45
C VAL A 429 -13.39 -22.12 34.49
N THR A 430 -13.77 -21.65 35.67
CA THR A 430 -14.12 -20.25 35.88
C THR A 430 -12.88 -19.49 36.34
N TYR A 431 -12.44 -18.53 35.54
CA TYR A 431 -11.42 -17.56 35.92
C TYR A 431 -12.10 -16.31 36.49
N HIS A 432 -11.66 -15.89 37.67
CA HIS A 432 -12.03 -14.61 38.25
C HIS A 432 -10.87 -13.64 38.05
N MET A 433 -11.14 -12.51 37.38
CA MET A 433 -10.15 -11.47 37.14
C MET A 433 -10.44 -10.28 38.07
N ARG A 434 -9.39 -9.71 38.65
CA ARG A 434 -9.45 -8.51 39.48
C ARG A 434 -8.23 -7.64 39.22
N GLU A 435 -8.42 -6.34 39.29
CA GLU A 435 -7.31 -5.39 39.25
C GLU A 435 -6.64 -5.36 40.64
N LEU A 436 -5.32 -5.34 40.65
CA LEU A 436 -4.53 -5.20 41.86
C LEU A 436 -3.90 -3.81 41.85
N CYS A 437 -4.44 -2.87 42.63
CA CYS A 437 -3.77 -1.59 42.86
C CYS A 437 -2.55 -1.83 43.74
N ILE A 438 -1.36 -1.86 43.15
CA ILE A 438 -0.12 -1.82 43.91
C ILE A 438 0.17 -0.35 44.18
N SER A 439 -0.08 0.13 45.39
CA SER A 439 0.42 1.44 45.81
C SER A 439 1.94 1.37 45.81
N MET A 440 2.60 2.15 44.95
CA MET A 440 4.04 2.35 45.08
C MET A 440 4.26 3.15 46.37
N GLY A 441 4.76 2.47 47.40
CA GLY A 441 5.17 3.05 48.67
C GLY A 441 6.54 3.71 48.59
#